data_AF-S9PQ21-F1
#
_entry.id   AF-S9PQ21-F1
#
_cell.length_a   1.000
_cell.length_b   1.000
_cell.length_c   1.000
_cell.angle_alpha   90.00
_cell.angle_beta   90.00
_cell.angle_gamma   90.00
#
_symmetry.space_group_name_H-M   'P 1'
#
loop_
_entity.id
_entity.type
_entity.pdbx_description
1 polymer ?
#
loop_
_entity_poly.entity_id
_entity_poly.type
_entity_poly.pdbx_seq_one_letter_code
_entity_poly.pdbx_strand_id
1 'polypeptide(L)'
;MESAWRNALAAQLAFRGAVLDVSGSTRRLSGEFSRLAASTPGIAGRASGLFVRYVDHGVQQLRWLDAELAATTRLANAASEVKDPDMQLALLRLAGPRLEAAMLGSLLLAVWLDFLHLTDVALKQQFYSVERLFVDLDRV
;
A
#
# COMPACT_ATOMS: atom_id res chain seq x y z
N MET A 1 -1.68 -38.84 -9.10
CA MET A 1 -2.94 -38.21 -8.67
C MET A 1 -2.77 -37.54 -7.31
N GLU A 2 -2.26 -38.23 -6.29
CA GLU A 2 -2.04 -37.64 -4.95
C GLU A 2 -1.01 -36.49 -4.94
N SER A 3 0.04 -36.57 -5.76
CA SER A 3 1.04 -35.50 -5.93
C SER A 3 0.46 -34.22 -6.54
N ALA A 4 -0.43 -34.34 -7.54
CA ALA A 4 -1.05 -33.21 -8.21
C ALA A 4 -1.96 -32.40 -7.26
N TRP A 5 -2.78 -33.11 -6.48
CA TRP A 5 -3.61 -32.49 -5.44
C TRP A 5 -2.79 -31.80 -4.35
N ARG A 6 -1.72 -32.45 -3.90
CA ARG A 6 -0.82 -31.88 -2.88
C ARG A 6 -0.16 -30.60 -3.39
N ASN A 7 0.26 -30.58 -4.65
CA ASN A 7 0.84 -29.41 -5.31
C ASN A 7 -0.18 -28.28 -5.49
N ALA A 8 -1.40 -28.59 -5.96
CA ALA A 8 -2.46 -27.60 -6.13
C ALA A 8 -2.87 -26.96 -4.79
N LEU A 9 -2.99 -27.76 -3.73
CA LEU A 9 -3.26 -27.27 -2.38
C LEU A 9 -2.12 -26.38 -1.85
N ALA A 10 -0.86 -26.80 -2.02
CA ALA A 10 0.29 -26.00 -1.62
C ALA A 10 0.33 -24.65 -2.36
N ALA A 11 0.07 -24.65 -3.66
CA ALA A 11 -0.03 -23.44 -4.47
C ALA A 11 -1.17 -22.53 -3.99
N GLN A 12 -2.34 -23.09 -3.67
CA GLN A 12 -3.47 -22.34 -3.13
C GLN A 12 -3.15 -21.66 -1.79
N LEU A 13 -2.49 -22.37 -0.89
CA LEU A 13 -2.11 -21.85 0.42
C LEU A 13 -1.05 -20.75 0.30
N ALA A 14 -0.01 -20.99 -0.51
CA ALA A 14 1.02 -19.99 -0.79
C ALA A 14 0.42 -18.72 -1.42
N PHE A 15 -0.47 -18.89 -2.39
CA PHE A 15 -1.16 -17.78 -3.04
C PHE A 15 -1.99 -16.96 -2.05
N ARG A 16 -2.80 -17.62 -1.20
CA ARG A 16 -3.57 -16.93 -0.17
C ARG A 16 -2.69 -16.22 0.85
N GLY A 17 -1.57 -16.82 1.25
CA GLY A 17 -0.57 -16.20 2.10
C GLY A 17 -0.07 -14.88 1.51
N ALA A 18 0.37 -14.91 0.24
CA ALA A 18 0.84 -13.72 -0.46
C ALA A 18 -0.24 -12.63 -0.59
N VAL A 19 -1.50 -13.00 -0.87
CA VAL A 19 -2.62 -12.03 -0.87
C VAL A 19 -2.79 -11.37 0.50
N LEU A 20 -2.71 -12.13 1.59
CA LEU A 20 -2.81 -11.60 2.95
C LEU A 20 -1.66 -10.65 3.29
N ASP A 21 -0.43 -10.99 2.89
CA ASP A 21 0.74 -10.15 3.11
C ASP A 21 0.62 -8.80 2.39
N VAL A 22 0.24 -8.82 1.10
CA VAL A 22 0.05 -7.58 0.33
C VAL A 22 -1.14 -6.78 0.87
N SER A 23 -2.22 -7.43 1.30
CA SER A 23 -3.35 -6.76 1.95
C SER A 23 -2.95 -6.09 3.26
N GLY A 24 -2.10 -6.75 4.06
CA GLY A 24 -1.55 -6.20 5.29
C GLY A 24 -0.68 -4.97 5.05
N SER A 25 0.20 -5.02 4.03
CA SER A 25 1.00 -3.89 3.58
C SER A 25 0.12 -2.71 3.15
N THR A 26 -0.87 -2.97 2.29
CA THR A 26 -1.80 -1.96 1.76
C THR A 26 -2.61 -1.30 2.88
N ARG A 27 -3.07 -2.08 3.87
CA ARG A 27 -3.76 -1.52 5.06
C ARG A 27 -2.86 -0.62 5.90
N ARG A 28 -1.59 -1.00 6.07
CA ARG A 28 -0.60 -0.16 6.77
C ARG A 28 -0.40 1.16 6.03
N LEU A 29 -0.20 1.11 4.71
CA LEU A 29 -0.06 2.29 3.86
C LEU A 29 -1.28 3.20 3.97
N SER A 30 -2.50 2.65 3.95
CA SER A 30 -3.76 3.38 4.17
C SER A 30 -3.72 4.22 5.44
N GLY A 31 -3.32 3.60 6.56
CA GLY A 31 -3.23 4.25 7.86
C GLY A 31 -2.19 5.38 7.86
N GLU A 32 -1.04 5.16 7.23
CA GLU A 32 0.01 6.18 7.14
C GLU A 32 -0.39 7.36 6.25
N PHE A 33 -0.98 7.13 5.08
CA PHE A 33 -1.53 8.22 4.26
C PHE A 33 -2.59 9.03 5.01
N SER A 34 -3.44 8.36 5.80
CA SER A 34 -4.45 9.05 6.62
C SER A 34 -3.80 9.93 7.70
N ARG A 35 -2.73 9.45 8.36
CA ARG A 35 -1.98 10.25 9.34
C ARG A 35 -1.29 11.45 8.69
N LEU A 36 -0.72 11.23 7.51
CA LEU A 36 -0.03 12.24 6.75
C LEU A 36 -1.00 13.35 6.29
N ALA A 37 -2.18 12.97 5.79
CA ALA A 37 -3.26 13.90 5.44
C ALA A 37 -3.76 14.72 6.65
N ALA A 38 -3.64 14.18 7.87
CA ALA A 38 -3.98 14.87 9.10
C ALA A 38 -2.83 15.71 9.70
N SER A 39 -1.65 15.76 9.06
CA SER A 39 -0.47 16.43 9.63
C SER A 39 -0.49 17.94 9.41
N THR A 40 -1.32 18.64 10.18
CA THR A 40 -1.46 20.11 10.15
C THR A 40 -0.14 20.88 10.37
N PRO A 41 0.80 20.43 11.24
CA PRO A 41 2.09 21.11 11.37
C PRO A 41 3.05 20.88 10.21
N GLY A 42 2.75 19.94 9.29
CA GLY A 42 3.61 19.56 8.18
C GLY A 42 2.87 19.66 6.84
N ILE A 43 2.76 18.55 6.13
CA ILE A 43 2.36 18.51 4.72
C ILE A 43 0.91 18.95 4.48
N ALA A 44 0.02 18.78 5.48
CA ALA A 44 -1.36 19.24 5.44
C ALA A 44 -1.54 20.65 6.02
N GLY A 45 -0.43 21.33 6.32
CA GLY A 45 -0.41 22.67 6.92
C GLY A 45 -0.57 23.81 5.93
N ARG A 46 0.10 24.93 6.22
CA ARG A 46 -0.09 26.21 5.51
C ARG A 46 0.30 26.16 4.01
N ALA A 47 1.14 25.20 3.62
CA ALA A 47 1.54 24.93 2.24
C ALA A 47 0.79 23.74 1.61
N SER A 48 -0.35 23.32 2.19
CA SER A 48 -1.10 22.11 1.81
C SER A 48 -1.41 22.01 0.31
N GLY A 49 -1.72 23.13 -0.35
CA GLY A 49 -2.02 23.16 -1.79
C GLY A 49 -0.89 22.62 -2.70
N LEU A 50 0.36 22.62 -2.25
CA LEU A 50 1.50 22.13 -3.04
C LEU A 50 1.74 20.63 -2.85
N PHE A 51 1.52 20.12 -1.63
CA PHE A 51 1.97 18.78 -1.26
C PHE A 51 0.84 17.78 -1.02
N VAL A 52 -0.36 18.21 -0.60
CA VAL A 52 -1.50 17.31 -0.35
C VAL A 52 -1.90 16.54 -1.62
N ARG A 53 -1.76 17.14 -2.80
CA ARG A 53 -2.03 16.45 -4.07
C ARG A 53 -1.23 15.15 -4.26
N TYR A 54 -0.04 15.07 -3.66
CA TYR A 54 0.83 13.89 -3.72
C TYR A 54 0.38 12.80 -2.73
N VAL A 55 -0.21 13.22 -1.61
CA VAL A 55 -0.92 12.34 -0.67
C VAL A 55 -2.16 11.76 -1.36
N ASP A 56 -2.96 12.61 -2.01
CA ASP A 56 -4.16 12.20 -2.75
C ASP A 56 -3.83 11.24 -3.88
N HIS A 57 -2.73 11.48 -4.60
CA HIS A 57 -2.23 10.54 -5.60
C HIS A 57 -1.92 9.17 -4.98
N GLY A 58 -1.24 9.14 -3.84
CA GLY A 58 -0.95 7.90 -3.12
C GLY A 58 -2.22 7.16 -2.68
N VAL A 59 -3.23 7.89 -2.19
CA VAL A 59 -4.54 7.33 -1.85
C VAL A 59 -5.24 6.75 -3.08
N GLN A 60 -5.13 7.40 -4.24
CA GLN A 60 -5.69 6.87 -5.49
C GLN A 60 -4.97 5.59 -5.94
N GLN A 61 -3.63 5.52 -5.83
CA GLN A 61 -2.88 4.30 -6.11
C GLN A 61 -3.27 3.16 -5.16
N LEU A 62 -3.54 3.49 -3.89
CA LEU A 62 -4.01 2.52 -2.90
C LEU A 62 -5.36 1.90 -3.29
N ARG A 63 -6.30 2.72 -3.78
CA ARG A 63 -7.60 2.23 -4.27
C ARG A 63 -7.45 1.29 -5.45
N TRP A 64 -6.49 1.56 -6.34
CA TRP A 64 -6.17 0.66 -7.44
C TRP A 64 -5.62 -0.69 -6.93
N LEU A 65 -4.69 -0.66 -5.96
CA LEU A 65 -4.17 -1.88 -5.32
C LEU A 65 -5.28 -2.70 -4.64
N ASP A 66 -6.17 -2.06 -3.89
CA ASP A 66 -7.31 -2.74 -3.26
C ASP A 66 -8.22 -3.43 -4.29
N ALA A 67 -8.45 -2.78 -5.44
CA ALA A 67 -9.25 -3.36 -6.52
C ALA A 67 -8.57 -4.58 -7.16
N GLU A 68 -7.25 -4.52 -7.40
CA GLU A 68 -6.48 -5.66 -7.93
C GLU A 68 -6.43 -6.82 -6.94
N LEU A 69 -6.25 -6.55 -5.64
CA LEU A 69 -6.30 -7.58 -4.60
C LEU A 69 -7.68 -8.23 -4.50
N ALA A 70 -8.76 -7.45 -4.62
CA ALA A 70 -10.12 -7.98 -4.65
C ALA A 70 -10.34 -8.89 -5.87
N ALA A 71 -9.89 -8.49 -7.06
CA ALA A 71 -9.98 -9.30 -8.28
C ALA A 71 -9.17 -10.60 -8.15
N THR A 72 -7.95 -10.51 -7.62
CA THR A 72 -7.03 -11.62 -7.37
C THR A 72 -7.63 -12.62 -6.37
N THR A 73 -8.25 -12.13 -5.30
CA THR A 73 -8.94 -12.95 -4.29
C THR A 73 -10.13 -13.69 -4.89
N ARG A 74 -10.92 -13.04 -5.76
CA ARG A 74 -12.04 -13.70 -6.46
C ARG A 74 -11.55 -14.86 -7.33
N LEU A 75 -10.46 -14.67 -8.07
CA LEU A 75 -9.86 -15.73 -8.88
C LEU A 75 -9.33 -16.89 -8.02
N ALA A 76 -8.71 -16.60 -6.88
CA ALA A 76 -8.26 -17.63 -5.95
C ALA A 76 -9.42 -18.43 -5.33
N ASN A 77 -10.54 -17.78 -5.06
CA ASN A 77 -11.75 -18.46 -4.56
C ASN A 77 -12.37 -19.33 -5.65
N ALA A 78 -12.49 -18.83 -6.88
CA ALA A 78 -12.93 -19.63 -8.02
C ALA A 78 -12.01 -20.85 -8.24
N ALA A 79 -10.69 -20.69 -8.13
CA ALA A 79 -9.75 -21.80 -8.22
C ALA A 79 -9.99 -22.89 -7.15
N SER A 80 -10.38 -22.49 -5.93
CA SER A 80 -10.65 -23.44 -4.84
C SER A 80 -11.94 -24.25 -5.00
N GLU A 81 -12.85 -23.82 -5.87
CA GLU A 81 -14.11 -24.53 -6.17
C GLU A 81 -13.94 -25.59 -7.26
N VAL A 82 -12.81 -25.56 -7.98
CA VAL A 82 -12.52 -26.48 -9.08
C VAL A 82 -12.03 -27.82 -8.55
N LYS A 83 -12.63 -28.92 -9.05
CA LYS A 83 -12.28 -30.29 -8.66
C LYS A 83 -11.09 -30.88 -9.40
N ASP A 84 -10.66 -30.26 -10.49
CA ASP A 84 -9.49 -30.70 -11.24
C ASP A 84 -8.25 -29.93 -10.76
N PRO A 85 -7.24 -30.61 -10.17
CA PRO A 85 -6.05 -29.95 -9.63
C PRO A 85 -5.24 -29.18 -10.69
N ASP A 86 -5.26 -29.62 -11.95
CA ASP A 86 -4.52 -28.94 -13.02
C ASP A 86 -5.22 -27.64 -13.44
N MET A 87 -6.55 -27.67 -13.53
CA MET A 87 -7.37 -26.46 -13.76
C MET A 87 -7.29 -25.48 -12.59
N GLN A 88 -7.31 -25.96 -11.34
CA GLN A 88 -7.08 -25.13 -10.17
C GLN A 88 -5.74 -24.38 -10.27
N LEU A 89 -4.67 -25.09 -10.63
CA LEU A 89 -3.34 -24.51 -10.77
C LEU A 89 -3.26 -23.51 -11.95
N ALA A 90 -3.95 -23.79 -13.06
CA ALA A 90 -4.05 -22.88 -14.20
C ALA A 90 -4.73 -21.55 -13.82
N LEU A 91 -5.82 -21.60 -13.04
CA LEU A 91 -6.51 -20.41 -12.55
C LEU A 91 -5.64 -19.59 -11.58
N LEU A 92 -4.90 -20.26 -10.69
CA LEU A 92 -3.95 -19.57 -9.79
C LEU A 92 -2.83 -18.88 -10.58
N ARG A 93 -2.30 -19.53 -11.63
CA ARG A 93 -1.30 -18.93 -12.53
C ARG A 93 -1.85 -17.71 -13.27
N LEU A 94 -3.12 -17.73 -13.67
CA LEU A 94 -3.77 -16.57 -14.29
C LEU A 94 -3.88 -15.37 -13.34
N ALA A 95 -4.00 -15.63 -12.03
CA ALA A 95 -4.05 -14.60 -11.00
C ALA A 95 -2.66 -14.13 -10.53
N GLY A 96 -1.62 -14.92 -10.76
CA GLY A 96 -0.22 -14.63 -10.37
C GLY A 96 0.28 -13.24 -10.79
N PRO A 97 0.22 -12.86 -12.08
CA PRO A 97 0.71 -11.55 -12.54
C PRO A 97 0.02 -10.36 -11.87
N ARG A 98 -1.27 -10.47 -11.53
CA ARG A 98 -1.99 -9.41 -10.80
C ARG A 98 -1.51 -9.29 -9.36
N LEU A 99 -1.27 -10.42 -8.71
CA LEU A 99 -0.72 -10.44 -7.36
C LEU A 99 0.70 -9.87 -7.32
N GLU A 100 1.54 -10.22 -8.30
CA GLU A 100 2.88 -9.66 -8.46
C GLU A 100 2.85 -8.14 -8.69
N ALA A 101 1.95 -7.67 -9.56
CA ALA A 101 1.76 -6.24 -9.80
C ALA A 101 1.28 -5.51 -8.53
N ALA A 102 0.36 -6.10 -7.76
CA ALA A 102 -0.09 -5.53 -6.50
C ALA A 102 1.05 -5.49 -5.45
N MET A 103 1.87 -6.54 -5.38
CA MET A 103 3.02 -6.59 -4.49
C MET A 103 4.05 -5.49 -4.83
N LEU A 104 4.48 -5.41 -6.11
CA LEU A 104 5.42 -4.40 -6.56
C LEU A 104 4.86 -2.99 -6.41
N GLY A 105 3.57 -2.80 -6.73
CA GLY A 105 2.88 -1.52 -6.55
C GLY A 105 2.83 -1.11 -5.07
N SER A 106 2.59 -2.05 -4.16
CA SER A 106 2.61 -1.78 -2.70
C SER A 106 4.01 -1.35 -2.21
N LEU A 107 5.07 -1.97 -2.73
CA LEU A 107 6.45 -1.60 -2.41
C LEU A 107 6.81 -0.21 -2.95
N LEU A 108 6.44 0.07 -4.21
CA LEU A 108 6.67 1.39 -4.80
C LEU A 108 5.90 2.48 -4.04
N LEU A 109 4.67 2.17 -3.62
CA LEU A 109 3.85 3.10 -2.85
C LEU A 109 4.40 3.32 -1.43
N ALA A 110 5.04 2.32 -0.82
CA ALA A 110 5.77 2.48 0.43
C ALA A 110 6.95 3.46 0.28
N VAL A 111 7.75 3.32 -0.79
CA VAL A 111 8.85 4.25 -1.09
C VAL A 111 8.33 5.68 -1.33
N TRP A 112 7.20 5.81 -2.04
CA TRP A 112 6.53 7.10 -2.22
C TRP A 112 6.12 7.72 -0.88
N LEU A 113 5.53 6.93 0.00
CA LEU A 113 5.14 7.37 1.33
C LEU A 113 6.35 7.81 2.17
N ASP A 114 7.48 7.10 2.10
CA ASP A 114 8.72 7.48 2.80
C ASP A 114 9.20 8.87 2.36
N PHE A 115 9.13 9.18 1.07
CA PHE A 115 9.47 10.51 0.55
C PHE A 115 8.52 11.59 1.08
N LEU A 116 7.23 11.29 1.19
CA LEU A 116 6.26 12.22 1.74
C LEU A 116 6.44 12.42 3.25
N HIS A 117 6.81 11.38 3.99
CA HIS A 117 7.16 11.47 5.41
C HIS A 117 8.40 12.34 5.62
N LEU A 118 9.44 12.18 4.79
CA LEU A 118 10.61 13.05 4.82
C LEU A 118 10.22 14.52 4.57
N THR A 119 9.35 14.75 3.58
CA THR A 119 8.83 16.09 3.27
C THR A 119 8.04 16.67 4.44
N ASP A 120 7.17 15.87 5.06
CA ASP A 120 6.37 16.28 6.21
C ASP A 120 7.23 16.68 7.41
N VAL A 121 8.29 15.91 7.70
CA VAL A 121 9.27 16.24 8.74
C VAL A 121 10.05 17.51 8.40
N ALA A 122 10.50 17.66 7.15
CA ALA A 122 11.22 18.86 6.71
C ALA A 122 10.34 20.13 6.84
N LEU A 123 9.07 20.05 6.46
CA LEU A 123 8.11 21.14 6.63
C LEU A 123 7.91 21.48 8.11
N LYS A 124 7.71 20.47 8.96
CA LYS A 124 7.61 20.65 10.41
C LYS A 124 8.84 21.37 10.97
N GLN A 125 10.04 21.04 10.52
CA GLN A 125 11.28 21.65 11.01
C GLN A 125 11.54 23.05 10.44
N GLN A 126 11.27 23.30 9.16
CA GLN A 126 11.41 24.64 8.55
C GLN A 126 10.56 25.68 9.27
N PHE A 127 9.31 25.34 9.64
CA PHE A 127 8.45 26.22 10.45
C PHE A 127 8.89 26.36 11.92
N TYR A 128 9.89 25.59 12.37
CA TYR A 128 10.46 25.67 13.72
C TYR A 128 11.85 26.36 13.76
N SER A 129 12.60 26.46 12.66
CA SER A 129 14.07 26.60 12.74
C SER A 129 14.65 28.02 12.72
N VAL A 130 13.95 29.08 12.29
CA VAL A 130 14.56 30.44 12.28
C VAL A 130 13.57 31.52 12.73
N GLU A 131 12.37 31.54 12.17
CA GLU A 131 11.37 32.57 12.49
C GLU A 131 10.85 32.45 13.93
N ARG A 132 10.71 31.22 14.44
CA ARG A 132 10.30 30.99 15.82
C ARG A 132 11.39 31.31 16.84
N LEU A 133 12.66 31.09 16.47
CA LEU A 133 13.81 31.48 17.28
C LEU A 133 13.86 33.01 17.42
N PHE A 134 13.61 33.75 16.33
CA PHE A 134 13.53 35.22 16.34
C PHE A 134 12.32 35.73 17.14
N VAL A 135 11.14 35.13 16.98
CA VAL A 135 9.92 35.53 17.71
C VAL A 135 10.01 35.22 19.21
N ASP A 136 10.68 34.13 19.60
CA ASP A 136 10.93 33.84 21.03
C ASP A 136 12.02 34.73 21.61
N LEU A 137 13.03 35.14 20.83
CA LEU A 137 14.03 36.14 21.25
C LEU A 137 13.44 37.54 21.43
N ASP A 138 12.43 37.93 20.64
CA ASP A 138 11.75 39.22 20.73
C ASP A 138 10.71 39.28 21.88
N ARG A 139 10.48 38.15 22.57
CA ARG A 139 9.55 38.01 23.71
C ARG A 139 10.24 37.92 25.07
N VAL A 140 11.57 38.02 25.14
CA VAL A 140 12.38 38.06 26.38
C VAL A 140 13.04 39.42 26.51
#